data_AF-A0A851STB7-F1
#
_entry.id   AF-A0A851STB7-F1
#
_cell.length_a   1.000
_cell.length_b   1.000
_cell.length_c   1.000
_cell.angle_alpha   90.00
_cell.angle_beta   90.00
_cell.angle_gamma   90.00
#
_symmetry.space_group_name_H-M   'P 1'
#
loop_
_entity.id
_entity.type
_entity.pdbx_description
1 polymer ?
#
loop_
_entity_poly.entity_id
_entity_poly.type
_entity_poly.pdbx_seq_one_letter_code
_entity_poly.pdbx_strand_id
1 'polypeptide(L)'
;QNSMVLSAAIFITLIGLIVYLHFVKVDQESLLIIGSLGIQVTSSYASGKESTTFIEMSQVKDVVINEAIHMQKVIYYLCILIRDPQDPQGVSEVVPLFQSSKPRLDCLVEVYKSCQEILDQREMAPQSS
;
A
#
# COMPACT_ATOMS: atom_id res chain seq x y z
N GLN A 1 30.95 15.78 37.42
CA GLN A 1 30.67 16.49 36.15
C GLN A 1 30.56 15.55 34.96
N ASN A 2 31.54 14.67 34.70
CA ASN A 2 31.51 13.76 33.54
C ASN A 2 30.27 12.86 33.47
N SER A 3 29.80 12.31 34.61
CA SER A 3 28.58 11.49 34.65
C SER A 3 27.30 12.26 34.31
N MET A 4 27.23 13.55 34.65
CA MET A 4 26.06 14.40 34.41
C MET A 4 25.97 14.81 32.93
N VAL A 5 27.13 15.09 32.32
CA VAL A 5 27.23 15.37 30.88
C VAL A 5 26.86 14.14 30.07
N LEU A 6 27.36 12.96 30.48
CA LEU A 6 27.04 11.69 29.81
C LEU A 6 25.54 11.36 29.92
N SER A 7 24.94 11.50 31.11
CA SER A 7 23.50 11.25 31.28
C SER A 7 22.64 12.23 30.49
N ALA A 8 23.04 13.51 30.39
CA ALA A 8 22.33 14.50 29.59
C ALA A 8 22.42 14.18 28.10
N ALA A 9 23.59 13.78 27.61
CA ALA A 9 23.77 13.37 26.21
C ALA A 9 22.88 12.16 25.86
N ILE A 10 22.84 11.14 26.72
CA ILE A 10 21.98 9.96 26.52
C ILE A 10 20.51 10.38 26.46
N PHE A 11 20.04 11.24 27.36
CA PHE A 11 18.65 11.72 27.35
C PHE A 11 18.31 12.49 26.07
N ILE A 12 19.20 13.38 25.62
CA ILE A 12 19.01 14.14 24.37
C ILE A 12 18.94 13.17 23.18
N THR A 13 19.83 12.18 23.11
CA THR A 13 19.81 11.17 22.04
C THR A 13 18.53 10.34 22.07
N LEU A 14 18.06 9.91 23.26
CA LEU A 14 16.82 9.15 23.40
C LEU A 14 15.59 9.97 23.00
N ILE A 15 15.52 11.25 23.41
CA ILE A 15 14.42 12.15 23.00
C ILE A 15 14.46 12.36 21.48
N GLY A 16 15.63 12.64 20.92
CA GLY A 16 15.81 12.78 19.47
C GLY A 16 15.39 11.51 18.70
N LEU A 17 15.71 10.33 19.23
CA LEU A 17 15.30 9.04 18.66
C LEU A 17 13.77 8.85 18.74
N ILE A 18 13.15 9.15 19.88
CA ILE A 18 11.69 9.03 20.04
C ILE A 18 10.97 9.97 19.07
N VAL A 19 11.43 11.22 18.96
CA VAL A 19 10.89 12.19 18.01
C VAL A 19 11.07 11.68 16.58
N TYR A 20 12.27 11.24 16.20
CA TYR A 20 12.52 10.68 14.87
C TYR A 20 11.59 9.50 14.55
N LEU A 21 11.44 8.55 15.47
CA LEU A 21 10.55 7.40 15.30
C LEU A 21 9.08 7.82 15.17
N HIS A 22 8.65 8.85 15.89
CA HIS A 22 7.30 9.38 15.78
C HIS A 22 7.05 10.04 14.41
N PHE A 23 8.04 10.76 13.86
CA PHE A 23 7.93 11.44 12.57
C PHE A 23 8.01 10.49 11.36
N VAL A 24 8.67 9.34 11.49
CA VAL A 24 8.82 8.35 10.41
C VAL A 24 7.59 7.43 10.29
N LYS A 25 6.69 7.46 11.28
CA LYS A 25 5.47 6.64 11.25
C LYS A 25 4.57 7.06 10.08
N VAL A 26 4.16 6.09 9.25
CA VAL A 26 3.15 6.29 8.21
C VAL A 26 1.81 6.53 8.90
N ASP A 27 1.15 7.62 8.54
CA ASP A 27 -0.08 8.11 9.18
C ASP A 27 -1.32 7.63 8.42
N GLN A 28 -1.25 7.62 7.09
CA GLN A 28 -2.37 7.26 6.24
C GLN A 28 -1.93 6.59 4.94
N GLU A 29 -2.69 5.58 4.50
CA GLU A 29 -2.60 5.00 3.16
C GLU A 29 -3.99 5.06 2.52
N SER A 30 -4.05 5.42 1.23
CA SER A 30 -5.30 5.52 0.48
C SER A 30 -5.16 4.91 -0.91
N LEU A 31 -6.29 4.42 -1.42
CA LEU A 31 -6.43 3.80 -2.73
C LEU A 31 -7.55 4.53 -3.47
N LEU A 32 -7.24 5.08 -4.63
CA LEU A 32 -8.20 5.73 -5.52
C LEU A 32 -8.25 4.95 -6.84
N ILE A 33 -9.44 4.52 -7.22
CA ILE A 33 -9.66 3.77 -8.46
C ILE A 33 -10.49 4.63 -9.39
N ILE A 34 -9.94 4.87 -10.58
CA ILE A 34 -10.61 5.56 -11.66
C ILE A 34 -10.75 4.53 -12.78
N GLY A 35 -11.94 3.93 -12.91
CA GLY A 35 -12.17 2.78 -13.80
C GLY A 35 -11.73 2.98 -15.26
N SER A 36 -11.75 4.23 -15.74
CA SER A 36 -11.30 4.59 -17.09
C SER A 36 -9.80 4.90 -17.22
N LEU A 37 -9.09 5.18 -16.12
CA LEU A 37 -7.73 5.73 -16.14
C LEU A 37 -6.71 4.81 -15.47
N GLY A 38 -6.98 4.39 -14.24
CA GLY A 38 -6.01 3.60 -13.46
C GLY A 38 -6.29 3.59 -11.96
N ILE A 39 -5.32 3.06 -11.23
CA ILE A 39 -5.33 2.95 -9.78
C ILE A 39 -4.21 3.82 -9.22
N GLN A 40 -4.56 4.71 -8.30
CA GLN A 40 -3.62 5.55 -7.56
C GLN A 40 -3.50 5.05 -6.13
N VAL A 41 -2.28 4.80 -5.69
CA VAL A 41 -1.94 4.44 -4.32
C VAL A 41 -1.17 5.59 -3.70
N THR A 42 -1.64 6.09 -2.58
CA THR A 42 -1.03 7.21 -1.87
C THR A 42 -0.68 6.80 -0.44
N SER A 43 0.52 7.17 0.01
CA SER A 43 1.00 6.95 1.37
C SER A 43 1.49 8.27 1.97
N SER A 44 0.86 8.69 3.06
CA SER A 44 1.17 9.93 3.79
C SER A 44 1.84 9.60 5.13
N TYR A 45 2.96 10.27 5.40
CA TYR A 45 3.79 10.05 6.57
C TYR A 45 3.55 11.18 7.59
N ALA A 46 3.72 10.91 8.89
CA ALA A 46 3.57 11.90 9.96
C ALA A 46 4.53 13.11 9.80
N SER A 47 5.58 12.95 9.00
CA SER A 47 6.48 14.03 8.56
C SER A 47 5.90 14.98 7.51
N GLY A 48 4.70 14.71 7.00
CA GLY A 48 4.08 15.43 5.90
C GLY A 48 4.59 15.03 4.51
N LYS A 49 5.52 14.07 4.43
CA LYS A 49 5.92 13.48 3.15
C LYS A 49 4.74 12.68 2.58
N GLU A 50 4.52 12.77 1.29
CA GLU A 50 3.56 11.95 0.55
C GLU A 50 4.29 11.17 -0.55
N SER A 51 3.90 9.93 -0.77
CA SER A 51 4.36 9.09 -1.87
C SER A 51 3.15 8.59 -2.63
N THR A 52 3.06 8.92 -3.91
CA THR A 52 1.92 8.55 -4.76
C THR A 52 2.42 7.77 -5.97
N THR A 53 1.84 6.60 -6.18
CA THR A 53 2.12 5.73 -7.33
C THR A 53 0.85 5.55 -8.14
N PHE A 54 0.94 5.74 -9.44
CA PHE A 54 -0.18 5.58 -10.36
C PHE A 54 0.10 4.41 -11.30
N ILE A 55 -0.87 3.50 -11.41
CA ILE A 55 -0.81 2.32 -12.27
C ILE A 55 -1.92 2.46 -13.31
N GLU A 56 -1.53 2.50 -14.59
CA GLU A 56 -2.46 2.63 -15.70
C GLU A 56 -3.40 1.43 -15.78
N MET A 57 -4.66 1.69 -16.10
CA MET A 57 -5.70 0.65 -16.18
C MET A 57 -5.40 -0.41 -17.24
N SER A 58 -4.62 -0.09 -18.28
CA SER A 58 -4.14 -1.04 -19.30
C SER A 58 -3.22 -2.11 -18.72
N GLN A 59 -2.46 -1.78 -17.68
CA GLN A 59 -1.48 -2.65 -17.02
C GLN A 59 -2.12 -3.47 -15.89
N VAL A 60 -3.23 -2.99 -15.31
CA VAL A 60 -3.97 -3.72 -14.28
C VAL A 60 -4.62 -4.96 -14.90
N LYS A 61 -4.26 -6.14 -14.37
CA LYS A 61 -4.90 -7.41 -14.70
C LYS A 61 -6.10 -7.65 -13.80
N ASP A 62 -5.90 -7.57 -12.49
CA ASP A 62 -6.93 -7.81 -11.47
C ASP A 62 -6.44 -7.27 -10.11
N VAL A 63 -7.33 -7.21 -9.12
CA VAL A 63 -7.00 -7.00 -7.71
C VAL A 63 -7.32 -8.28 -6.95
N VAL A 64 -6.45 -8.74 -6.06
CA VAL A 64 -6.65 -9.98 -5.29
C VAL A 64 -6.30 -9.78 -3.83
N ILE A 65 -6.92 -10.58 -2.95
CA ILE A 65 -6.45 -10.76 -1.58
C ILE A 65 -5.46 -11.92 -1.58
N ASN A 66 -4.18 -11.62 -1.37
CA ASN A 66 -3.11 -12.59 -1.26
C ASN A 66 -2.89 -12.99 0.21
N GLU A 67 -2.76 -14.29 0.45
CA GLU A 67 -2.35 -14.85 1.74
C GLU A 67 -0.84 -15.07 1.76
N ALA A 68 -0.19 -14.68 2.85
CA ALA A 68 1.24 -14.90 3.06
C ALA A 68 1.49 -15.49 4.44
N ILE A 69 2.43 -16.43 4.53
CA ILE A 69 2.90 -16.99 5.79
C ILE A 69 4.20 -16.29 6.20
N HIS A 70 4.19 -15.66 7.36
CA HIS A 70 5.36 -15.00 7.93
C HIS A 70 5.50 -15.33 9.41
N MET A 71 6.65 -15.88 9.83
CA MET A 71 6.95 -16.21 11.23
C MET A 71 5.82 -17.01 11.91
N GLN A 72 5.36 -18.09 11.24
CA GLN A 72 4.27 -18.97 11.70
C GLN A 72 2.90 -18.27 11.83
N LYS A 73 2.73 -17.08 11.24
CA LYS A 73 1.45 -16.36 11.17
C LYS A 73 0.98 -16.25 9.74
N VAL A 74 -0.33 -16.35 9.54
CA VAL A 74 -1.00 -16.03 8.29
C VAL A 74 -1.32 -14.54 8.27
N ILE A 75 -0.95 -13.87 7.19
CA ILE A 75 -1.16 -12.43 6.97
C ILE A 75 -1.82 -12.27 5.59
N TYR A 76 -2.78 -11.36 5.49
CA TYR A 76 -3.48 -11.05 4.25
C TYR A 76 -3.04 -9.70 3.71
N TYR A 77 -2.86 -9.61 2.40
CA TYR A 77 -2.55 -8.39 1.66
C TYR A 77 -3.54 -8.22 0.52
N LEU A 78 -4.02 -7.00 0.29
CA LEU A 78 -4.64 -6.67 -0.99
C LEU A 78 -3.52 -6.38 -1.99
N CYS A 79 -3.58 -6.95 -3.18
CA CYS A 79 -2.54 -6.82 -4.19
C CYS A 79 -3.15 -6.47 -5.56
N ILE A 80 -2.45 -5.65 -6.32
CA ILE A 80 -2.74 -5.42 -7.74
C ILE A 80 -1.88 -6.40 -8.54
N LEU A 81 -2.52 -7.18 -9.41
CA LEU A 81 -1.83 -8.03 -10.39
C LEU A 81 -1.55 -7.20 -11.64
N ILE A 82 -0.30 -7.14 -12.05
CA ILE A 82 0.13 -6.45 -13.27
C ILE A 82 0.16 -7.47 -14.42
N ARG A 83 -0.44 -7.09 -15.56
CA ARG A 83 -0.48 -7.90 -16.77
C ARG A 83 0.92 -8.06 -17.35
N ASP A 84 1.24 -9.26 -17.81
CA ASP A 84 2.47 -9.48 -18.58
C ASP A 84 2.30 -8.94 -20.02
N PRO A 85 3.19 -8.05 -20.49
CA PRO A 85 3.14 -7.53 -21.86
C PRO A 85 3.31 -8.60 -22.95
N GLN A 86 3.99 -9.71 -22.64
CA GLN A 86 4.27 -10.81 -23.57
C GLN A 86 3.23 -11.93 -23.49
N ASP A 87 2.58 -12.08 -22.33
CA ASP A 87 1.50 -13.03 -22.10
C ASP A 87 0.27 -12.33 -21.49
N PRO A 88 -0.79 -12.06 -22.27
CA PRO A 88 -2.00 -11.45 -21.76
C PRO A 88 -2.66 -12.22 -20.60
N GLN A 89 -2.41 -13.54 -20.50
CA GLN A 89 -2.89 -14.39 -19.41
C GLN A 89 -1.88 -14.51 -18.27
N GLY A 90 -0.65 -14.02 -18.44
CA GLY A 90 0.39 -13.96 -17.43
C GLY A 90 0.21 -12.82 -16.43
N VAL A 91 0.96 -12.91 -15.34
CA VAL A 91 1.15 -11.85 -14.34
C VAL A 91 2.65 -11.57 -14.28
N SER A 92 3.05 -10.34 -14.57
CA SER A 92 4.46 -9.93 -14.53
C SER A 92 4.89 -9.51 -13.12
N GLU A 93 4.00 -8.87 -12.38
CA GLU A 93 4.27 -8.31 -11.06
C GLU A 93 3.03 -8.38 -10.15
N VAL A 94 3.29 -8.52 -8.84
CA VAL A 94 2.27 -8.44 -7.78
C VAL A 94 2.62 -7.25 -6.90
N VAL A 95 1.81 -6.19 -6.97
CA VAL A 95 2.02 -4.96 -6.20
C VAL A 95 1.17 -4.98 -4.94
N PRO A 96 1.75 -5.17 -3.75
CA PRO A 96 1.01 -5.16 -2.49
C PRO A 96 0.55 -3.75 -2.12
N LEU A 97 -0.69 -3.65 -1.62
CA LEU A 97 -1.31 -2.44 -1.12
C LEU A 97 -1.29 -2.43 0.42
N PHE A 98 -1.38 -1.22 0.99
CA PHE A 98 -1.49 -1.01 2.44
C PHE A 98 -0.38 -1.66 3.27
N GLN A 99 0.87 -1.64 2.76
CA GLN A 99 1.99 -2.34 3.38
C GLN A 99 2.33 -1.82 4.78
N SER A 100 2.02 -0.55 5.05
CA SER A 100 2.32 0.10 6.32
C SER A 100 1.22 -0.13 7.35
N SER A 101 -0.04 0.12 6.96
CA SER A 101 -1.21 0.00 7.83
C SER A 101 -1.63 -1.44 8.12
N LYS A 102 -1.37 -2.36 7.18
CA LYS A 102 -1.72 -3.79 7.25
C LYS A 102 -3.14 -4.02 7.83
N PRO A 103 -4.19 -3.59 7.12
CA PRO A 103 -5.56 -3.75 7.59
C PRO A 103 -5.91 -5.22 7.82
N ARG A 104 -6.90 -5.45 8.68
CA ARG A 104 -7.43 -6.80 8.92
C ARG A 104 -8.23 -7.29 7.71
N LEU A 105 -8.39 -8.61 7.60
CA LEU A 105 -9.05 -9.25 6.46
C LEU A 105 -10.48 -8.74 6.20
N ASP A 106 -11.26 -8.49 7.24
CA ASP A 106 -12.61 -7.92 7.13
C ASP A 106 -12.62 -6.57 6.41
N CYS A 107 -11.69 -5.68 6.76
CA CYS A 107 -11.50 -4.41 6.07
C CYS A 107 -11.00 -4.61 4.63
N LEU A 108 -10.04 -5.51 4.40
CA LEU A 108 -9.53 -5.79 3.06
C LEU A 108 -10.62 -6.36 2.13
N VAL A 109 -11.53 -7.18 2.66
CA VAL A 109 -12.67 -7.73 1.90
C VAL A 109 -13.63 -6.63 1.46
N GLU A 110 -13.88 -5.62 2.29
CA GLU A 110 -14.70 -4.47 1.91
C GLU A 110 -14.05 -3.68 0.77
N VAL A 111 -12.77 -3.33 0.92
CA VAL A 111 -12.01 -2.62 -0.12
C VAL A 111 -11.97 -3.43 -1.42
N TYR A 112 -11.70 -4.73 -1.34
CA TYR A 112 -11.69 -5.64 -2.49
C TYR A 112 -13.01 -5.62 -3.25
N LYS A 113 -14.16 -5.70 -2.56
CA LYS A 113 -15.48 -5.65 -3.20
C LYS A 113 -15.68 -4.36 -3.97
N SER A 114 -15.34 -3.22 -3.37
CA SER A 114 -15.41 -1.92 -4.06
C SER A 114 -14.48 -1.84 -5.26
N CYS A 115 -13.30 -2.49 -5.22
CA CYS A 115 -12.41 -2.58 -6.38
C CYS A 115 -13.07 -3.38 -7.51
N GLN A 116 -13.59 -4.57 -7.20
CA GLN A 116 -14.20 -5.44 -8.21
C GLN A 116 -15.45 -4.84 -8.83
N GLU A 117 -16.29 -4.14 -8.06
CA GLU A 117 -17.45 -3.45 -8.62
C GLU A 117 -17.08 -2.44 -9.73
N ILE A 118 -15.94 -1.76 -9.58
CA ILE A 118 -15.43 -0.80 -10.58
C ILE A 118 -14.73 -1.52 -11.74
N LEU A 119 -13.98 -2.59 -11.46
CA LEU A 119 -13.27 -3.37 -12.49
C LEU A 119 -14.22 -4.21 -13.36
N ASP A 120 -15.29 -4.75 -12.80
CA ASP A 120 -16.31 -5.52 -13.53
C ASP A 120 -17.11 -4.62 -14.49
N GLN A 121 -17.41 -3.38 -14.07
CA GLN A 121 -18.07 -2.39 -14.93
C GLN A 121 -17.28 -2.08 -16.21
N ARG A 122 -15.95 -2.20 -16.16
CA ARG A 122 -15.08 -2.04 -17.33
C ARG A 122 -15.27 -3.17 -18.34
N GLU A 123 -15.32 -4.42 -17.89
CA GLU A 123 -15.46 -5.56 -18.81
C GLU A 123 -16.78 -5.50 -19.61
N MET A 124 -17.81 -4.85 -19.04
CA MET A 124 -19.10 -4.66 -19.70
C MET A 124 -19.15 -3.46 -20.67
N ALA A 125 -18.20 -2.52 -20.58
CA ALA A 125 -18.14 -1.36 -21.46
C ALA A 125 -17.24 -1.67 -22.68
N PRO A 126 -17.79 -1.88 -23.89
CA PRO A 126 -16.96 -2.07 -25.07
C PRO A 126 -16.13 -0.80 -25.29
N GLN A 127 -14.80 -0.98 -25.38
CA GLN A 127 -13.87 0.10 -25.72
C GLN A 127 -14.27 0.68 -27.08
N SER A 128 -14.95 1.82 -27.07
CA SER A 128 -15.17 2.62 -28.28
C SER A 128 -13.81 3.11 -28.76
N SER A 129 -13.44 2.61 -29.93
CA SER A 129 -12.21 2.95 -30.68
C SER A 129 -12.11 4.43 -31.02
#